data_AF-A0A329BM04-F1
#
_entry.id   AF-A0A329BM04-F1
#
_cell.length_a   1.000
_cell.length_b   1.000
_cell.length_c   1.000
_cell.angle_alpha   90.00
_cell.angle_beta   90.00
_cell.angle_gamma   90.00
#
_symmetry.space_group_name_H-M   'P 1'
#
loop_
_entity.id
_entity.type
_entity.pdbx_description
1 polymer ?
#
loop_
_entity_poly.entity_id
_entity_poly.type
_entity_poly.pdbx_seq_one_letter_code
_entity_poly.pdbx_strand_id
1 'polypeptide(L)'
;MSLGLVGRKVGMTRVFAEDGAAIPVTVLDMSANRVTQIKTAETDGYTAVQVTYGSKKANRVSKPEAGHFAKAGVEAGRGKKEFALDAAKLSELKVGDSLTVEVFQVGQLVDVTGTSQGKGFSGVIKRHNFSSNRESHGNSVTTRAPGSIGQAQDPGRVFPGKRMAGQYGNVKRTVQSLEIVRIDTERHLLLVKGAVPGAKGNDVVVRPAVKAGA
;
A
#
# COMPACT_ATOMS: atom_id res chain seq x y z
N MET A 1 -13.49 13.30 -0.37
CA MET A 1 -12.60 12.11 -0.54
C MET A 1 -12.64 11.62 -1.99
N SER A 2 -11.68 10.79 -2.43
CA SER A 2 -11.53 10.44 -3.85
C SER A 2 -11.36 8.94 -4.09
N LEU A 3 -11.82 8.50 -5.26
CA LEU A 3 -11.75 7.11 -5.69
C LEU A 3 -10.29 6.70 -5.87
N GLY A 4 -9.93 5.56 -5.29
CA GLY A 4 -8.64 4.92 -5.52
C GLY A 4 -8.82 3.59 -6.23
N LEU A 5 -7.70 3.02 -6.67
CA LEU A 5 -7.65 1.74 -7.35
C LEU A 5 -6.67 0.81 -6.63
N VAL A 6 -6.89 -0.50 -6.78
CA VAL A 6 -5.93 -1.51 -6.31
C VAL A 6 -5.17 -2.04 -7.51
N GLY A 7 -3.85 -2.02 -7.42
CA GLY A 7 -2.98 -2.57 -8.46
C GLY A 7 -2.00 -3.59 -7.91
N ARG A 8 -1.16 -4.10 -8.79
CA ARG A 8 -0.08 -5.02 -8.50
C ARG A 8 1.25 -4.39 -8.88
N LYS A 9 2.22 -4.38 -7.97
CA LYS A 9 3.57 -3.88 -8.27
C LYS A 9 4.28 -4.83 -9.24
N VAL A 10 4.49 -4.43 -10.49
CA VAL A 10 5.17 -5.27 -11.49
C VAL A 10 6.68 -5.20 -11.28
N GLY A 11 7.23 -4.00 -11.17
CA GLY A 11 8.67 -3.79 -11.09
C GLY A 11 9.04 -2.31 -11.12
N MET A 12 10.33 -2.06 -11.31
CA MET A 12 10.86 -0.71 -11.48
C MET A 12 11.60 -0.64 -12.81
N THR A 13 11.50 0.50 -13.46
CA THR A 13 12.25 0.84 -14.67
C THR A 13 12.62 2.33 -14.61
N ARG A 14 13.26 2.84 -15.65
CA ARG A 14 13.48 4.26 -15.85
C ARG A 14 12.77 4.72 -17.12
N VAL A 15 12.29 5.96 -17.12
CA VAL A 15 11.80 6.67 -18.30
C VAL A 15 12.66 7.90 -18.50
N PHE A 16 12.89 8.29 -19.76
CA PHE A 16 13.56 9.53 -20.07
C PHE A 16 12.51 10.61 -20.31
N ALA A 17 12.63 11.73 -19.60
CA ALA A 17 11.81 12.91 -19.85
C ALA A 17 12.33 13.65 -21.10
N GLU A 18 11.52 14.59 -21.59
CA GLU A 18 11.84 15.37 -22.80
C GLU A 18 13.10 16.23 -22.64
N ASP A 19 13.43 16.60 -21.40
CA ASP A 19 14.66 17.31 -21.02
C ASP A 19 15.91 16.39 -20.94
N GLY A 20 15.75 15.10 -21.22
CA GLY A 20 16.80 14.09 -21.13
C GLY A 20 17.02 13.52 -19.72
N ALA A 21 16.27 13.96 -18.71
CA ALA A 21 16.41 13.45 -17.35
C ALA A 21 15.94 11.99 -17.24
N ALA A 22 16.72 11.15 -16.56
CA ALA A 22 16.36 9.76 -16.28
C ALA A 22 15.54 9.67 -14.98
N ILE A 23 14.24 9.40 -15.11
CA ILE A 23 13.30 9.34 -13.98
C ILE A 23 13.08 7.86 -13.58
N PRO A 24 13.40 7.45 -12.34
CA PRO A 24 13.07 6.13 -11.85
C PRO A 24 11.56 6.03 -11.58
N VAL A 25 10.93 4.99 -12.11
CA VAL A 25 9.48 4.77 -11.97
C VAL A 25 9.18 3.34 -11.53
N THR A 26 8.18 3.20 -10.68
CA THR A 26 7.55 1.91 -10.38
C THR A 26 6.37 1.69 -11.32
N VAL A 27 6.34 0.52 -11.98
CA VAL A 27 5.24 0.10 -12.84
C VAL A 27 4.21 -0.66 -12.00
N LEU A 28 2.97 -0.17 -12.02
CA LEU A 28 1.82 -0.76 -11.34
C LEU A 28 0.82 -1.25 -12.39
N ASP A 29 0.42 -2.50 -12.30
CA ASP A 29 -0.67 -3.08 -13.10
C ASP A 29 -1.99 -2.88 -12.34
N MET A 30 -2.88 -2.06 -12.90
CA MET A 30 -4.16 -1.68 -12.28
C MET A 30 -5.34 -2.42 -12.93
N SER A 31 -5.10 -3.54 -13.59
CA SER A 31 -6.13 -4.31 -14.29
C SER A 31 -7.20 -4.91 -13.36
N ALA A 32 -8.39 -5.11 -13.94
CA ALA A 32 -9.49 -5.88 -13.35
C ALA A 32 -10.02 -5.34 -12.00
N ASN A 33 -10.10 -4.01 -11.84
CA ASN A 33 -10.80 -3.38 -10.72
C ASN A 33 -12.31 -3.30 -11.04
N ARG A 34 -13.17 -3.89 -10.20
CA ARG A 34 -14.62 -3.94 -10.42
C ARG A 34 -15.39 -3.62 -9.15
N VAL A 35 -16.47 -2.85 -9.25
CA VAL A 35 -17.31 -2.49 -8.10
C VAL A 35 -18.17 -3.69 -7.69
N THR A 36 -18.03 -4.14 -6.44
CA THR A 36 -18.78 -5.28 -5.90
C THR A 36 -19.95 -4.87 -5.02
N GLN A 37 -19.82 -3.76 -4.32
CA GLN A 37 -20.87 -3.27 -3.41
C GLN A 37 -20.73 -1.76 -3.25
N ILE A 38 -21.86 -1.09 -3.17
CA ILE A 38 -21.97 0.31 -2.80
C ILE A 38 -22.55 0.35 -1.39
N LYS A 39 -21.87 1.07 -0.48
CA LYS A 39 -22.26 1.24 0.92
C LYS A 39 -22.76 2.67 1.13
N THR A 40 -23.93 2.79 1.74
CA THR A 40 -24.57 4.08 2.03
C THR A 40 -24.65 4.31 3.53
N ALA A 41 -24.83 5.57 3.93
CA ALA A 41 -24.95 5.93 5.34
C ALA A 41 -26.16 5.26 6.02
N GLU A 42 -27.25 5.04 5.29
CA GLU A 42 -28.48 4.44 5.80
C GLU A 42 -28.34 2.94 6.08
N THR A 43 -27.63 2.19 5.22
CA THR A 43 -27.49 0.74 5.35
C THR A 43 -26.28 0.32 6.16
N ASP A 44 -25.15 1.03 6.01
CA ASP A 44 -23.85 0.61 6.54
C ASP A 44 -23.28 1.59 7.59
N GLY A 45 -23.89 2.77 7.78
CA GLY A 45 -23.42 3.80 8.70
C GLY A 45 -22.28 4.67 8.17
N TYR A 46 -21.82 4.46 6.94
CA TYR A 46 -20.81 5.27 6.26
C TYR A 46 -20.90 5.12 4.73
N THR A 47 -20.33 6.07 3.99
CA THR A 47 -20.34 6.07 2.52
C THR A 47 -19.02 5.53 1.95
N ALA A 48 -19.09 4.41 1.22
CA ALA A 48 -17.92 3.80 0.60
C ALA A 48 -18.29 2.93 -0.60
N VAL A 49 -17.32 2.76 -1.51
CA VAL A 49 -17.40 1.74 -2.57
C VAL A 49 -16.46 0.58 -2.24
N GLN A 50 -16.96 -0.63 -2.39
CA GLN A 50 -16.16 -1.85 -2.32
C GLN A 50 -15.77 -2.27 -3.75
N VAL A 51 -14.47 -2.46 -3.94
CA VAL A 51 -13.87 -2.83 -5.23
C VAL A 51 -13.14 -4.17 -5.07
N THR A 52 -13.34 -5.07 -6.01
CA THR A 52 -12.52 -6.28 -6.14
C THR A 52 -11.48 -6.11 -7.24
N TYR A 53 -10.37 -6.83 -7.14
CA TYR A 53 -9.24 -6.66 -8.05
C TYR A 53 -8.60 -8.00 -8.45
N GLY A 54 -8.06 -8.05 -9.67
CA GLY A 54 -7.51 -9.27 -10.26
C GLY A 54 -8.57 -10.35 -10.54
N SER A 55 -8.09 -11.58 -10.77
CA SER A 55 -8.94 -12.76 -10.97
C SER A 55 -8.55 -13.91 -10.04
N LYS A 56 -9.55 -14.69 -9.65
CA LYS A 56 -9.40 -15.86 -8.79
C LYS A 56 -10.26 -17.00 -9.38
N LYS A 57 -9.62 -18.14 -9.67
CA LYS A 57 -10.31 -19.32 -10.22
C LYS A 57 -11.48 -19.74 -9.33
N ALA A 58 -12.62 -20.08 -9.93
CA ALA A 58 -13.86 -20.42 -9.23
C ALA A 58 -13.67 -21.50 -8.14
N ASN A 59 -12.85 -22.51 -8.40
CA ASN A 59 -12.55 -23.59 -7.44
C ASN A 59 -11.75 -23.16 -6.19
N ARG A 60 -11.18 -21.94 -6.18
CA ARG A 60 -10.47 -21.36 -5.03
C ARG A 60 -11.31 -20.35 -4.27
N VAL A 61 -12.51 -20.02 -4.76
CA VAL A 61 -13.43 -19.05 -4.14
C VAL A 61 -14.32 -19.81 -3.17
N SER A 62 -14.46 -19.31 -1.94
CA SER A 62 -15.36 -19.94 -0.97
C SER A 62 -16.81 -19.67 -1.37
N LYS A 63 -17.73 -20.56 -0.98
CA LYS A 63 -19.16 -20.44 -1.33
C LYS A 63 -19.78 -19.08 -0.95
N PRO A 64 -19.50 -18.48 0.24
CA PRO A 64 -20.00 -17.15 0.57
C PRO A 64 -19.44 -16.04 -0.32
N GLU A 65 -18.15 -16.11 -0.67
CA GLU A 65 -17.55 -15.13 -1.57
C GLU A 65 -18.13 -15.23 -2.98
N ALA A 66 -18.35 -16.45 -3.47
CA ALA A 66 -18.96 -16.68 -4.78
C ALA A 66 -20.37 -16.09 -4.86
N GLY A 67 -21.19 -16.27 -3.81
CA GLY A 67 -22.52 -15.66 -3.74
C GLY A 67 -22.48 -14.12 -3.75
N HIS A 68 -21.51 -13.53 -3.07
CA HIS A 68 -21.31 -12.07 -3.07
C HIS A 68 -20.95 -11.53 -4.46
N PHE A 69 -20.01 -12.16 -5.15
CA PHE A 69 -19.62 -11.76 -6.51
C PHE A 69 -20.74 -12.02 -7.53
N ALA A 70 -21.49 -13.11 -7.40
CA ALA A 70 -22.62 -13.42 -8.25
C ALA A 70 -23.74 -12.38 -8.12
N LYS A 71 -24.05 -11.92 -6.90
CA LYS A 71 -25.01 -10.84 -6.66
C LYS A 71 -24.61 -9.54 -7.36
N ALA A 72 -23.30 -9.27 -7.43
CA ALA A 72 -22.75 -8.10 -8.09
C ALA A 72 -22.57 -8.27 -9.61
N GLY A 73 -22.74 -9.48 -10.15
CA GLY A 73 -22.53 -9.76 -11.58
C GLY A 73 -21.08 -9.67 -12.04
N VAL A 74 -20.11 -9.82 -11.14
CA VAL A 74 -18.67 -9.63 -11.45
C VAL A 74 -17.86 -10.91 -11.28
N GLU A 75 -16.73 -10.98 -11.98
CA GLU A 75 -15.75 -12.04 -11.78
C GLU A 75 -15.12 -11.95 -10.38
N ALA A 76 -14.88 -13.11 -9.76
CA ALA A 76 -14.24 -13.18 -8.45
C ALA A 76 -12.79 -12.70 -8.51
N GLY A 77 -12.47 -11.67 -7.72
CA GLY A 77 -11.11 -11.17 -7.58
C GLY A 77 -10.29 -11.86 -6.48
N ARG A 78 -9.00 -11.50 -6.40
CA ARG A 78 -8.07 -12.01 -5.37
C ARG A 78 -8.36 -11.43 -3.99
N GLY A 79 -8.95 -10.24 -3.94
CA GLY A 79 -9.29 -9.53 -2.72
C GLY A 79 -10.38 -8.50 -2.94
N LYS A 80 -10.79 -7.86 -1.85
CA LYS A 80 -11.78 -6.76 -1.81
C LYS A 80 -11.17 -5.60 -1.05
N LYS A 81 -11.40 -4.37 -1.50
CA LYS A 81 -10.94 -3.14 -0.86
C LYS A 81 -12.01 -2.08 -0.86
N GLU A 82 -12.16 -1.39 0.25
CA GLU A 82 -13.08 -0.27 0.38
C GLU A 82 -12.37 1.08 0.22
N PHE A 83 -13.05 1.99 -0.46
CA PHE A 83 -12.68 3.39 -0.62
C PHE A 83 -13.82 4.26 -0.12
N ALA A 84 -13.55 5.09 0.88
CA ALA A 84 -14.51 6.07 1.37
C ALA A 84 -14.67 7.18 0.33
N LEU A 85 -15.92 7.52 0.03
CA LEU A 85 -16.29 8.48 -1.00
C LEU A 85 -17.37 9.42 -0.46
N ASP A 86 -17.42 10.62 -1.03
CA ASP A 86 -18.51 11.55 -0.77
C ASP A 86 -19.76 11.08 -1.53
N ALA A 87 -20.95 11.39 -1.00
CA ALA A 87 -22.22 10.87 -1.53
C ALA A 87 -22.45 11.20 -3.02
N ALA A 88 -22.02 12.39 -3.47
CA ALA A 88 -22.14 12.80 -4.88
C ALA A 88 -21.35 11.91 -5.85
N LYS A 89 -20.13 11.49 -5.46
CA LYS A 89 -19.31 10.58 -6.29
C LYS A 89 -19.79 9.13 -6.20
N LEU A 90 -20.49 8.79 -5.13
CA LEU A 90 -21.05 7.46 -4.94
C LEU A 90 -22.22 7.21 -5.89
N SER A 91 -23.03 8.23 -6.19
CA SER A 91 -24.16 8.13 -7.13
C SER A 91 -23.76 7.93 -8.60
N GLU A 92 -22.51 8.27 -8.95
CA GLU A 92 -21.98 8.08 -10.31
C GLU A 92 -21.57 6.62 -10.58
N LEU A 93 -21.33 5.83 -9.53
CA LEU A 93 -20.87 4.45 -9.63
C LEU A 93 -22.04 3.48 -9.50
N LYS A 94 -21.99 2.40 -10.28
CA LYS A 94 -22.93 1.27 -10.21
C LYS A 94 -22.19 0.00 -9.84
N VAL A 95 -22.93 -0.91 -9.21
CA VAL A 95 -22.43 -2.27 -8.95
C VAL A 95 -22.19 -2.95 -10.30
N GLY A 96 -21.02 -3.57 -10.47
CA GLY A 96 -20.59 -4.17 -11.73
C GLY A 96 -19.64 -3.31 -12.56
N ASP A 97 -19.54 -2.01 -12.27
CA ASP A 97 -18.70 -1.11 -13.07
C ASP A 97 -17.22 -1.50 -13.01
N SER A 98 -16.55 -1.43 -14.16
CA SER A 98 -15.11 -1.62 -14.29
C SER A 98 -14.40 -0.28 -14.13
N LEU A 99 -13.45 -0.23 -13.20
CA LEU A 99 -12.65 0.96 -12.93
C LEU A 99 -11.29 0.85 -13.65
N THR A 100 -11.00 1.81 -14.53
CA THR A 100 -9.77 1.87 -15.33
C THR A 100 -8.77 2.88 -14.77
N VAL A 101 -7.55 2.89 -15.32
CA VAL A 101 -6.49 3.86 -14.94
C VAL A 101 -6.83 5.32 -15.28
N GLU A 102 -7.88 5.55 -16.07
CA GLU A 102 -8.34 6.88 -16.52
C GLU A 102 -8.89 7.75 -15.38
N VAL A 103 -9.15 7.14 -14.21
CA VAL A 103 -9.49 7.85 -12.97
C VAL A 103 -8.34 8.78 -12.53
N PHE A 104 -7.12 8.53 -13.01
CA PHE A 104 -5.95 9.35 -12.73
C PHE A 104 -5.50 10.16 -13.94
N GLN A 105 -4.77 11.24 -13.68
CA GLN A 105 -4.17 12.09 -14.70
C GLN A 105 -2.64 12.10 -14.59
N VAL A 106 -1.95 12.29 -15.71
CA VAL A 106 -0.49 12.48 -15.72
C VAL A 106 -0.15 13.78 -14.96
N GLY A 107 0.92 13.76 -14.17
CA GLY A 107 1.32 14.86 -13.29
C GLY A 107 0.58 14.92 -11.96
N GLN A 108 -0.53 14.18 -11.80
CA GLN A 108 -1.26 14.12 -10.54
C GLN A 108 -0.41 13.47 -9.44
N LEU A 109 -0.47 14.03 -8.23
CA LEU A 109 0.13 13.45 -7.04
C LEU A 109 -0.78 12.39 -6.41
N VAL A 110 -0.20 11.25 -6.06
CA VAL A 110 -0.88 10.09 -5.46
C VAL A 110 -0.18 9.59 -4.20
N ASP A 111 -0.98 9.05 -3.28
CA ASP A 111 -0.53 8.29 -2.12
C ASP A 111 -0.64 6.79 -2.44
N VAL A 112 0.47 6.06 -2.27
CA VAL A 112 0.53 4.62 -2.54
C VAL A 112 0.74 3.84 -1.26
N THR A 113 -0.22 2.99 -0.93
CA THR A 113 -0.20 2.11 0.25
C THR A 113 0.10 0.68 -0.14
N GLY A 114 1.01 0.03 0.56
CA GLY A 114 1.31 -1.40 0.36
C GLY A 114 1.89 -2.03 1.61
N THR A 115 2.11 -3.34 1.57
CA THR A 115 2.80 -4.07 2.64
C THR A 115 4.30 -4.06 2.38
N SER A 116 5.06 -3.45 3.29
CA SER A 116 6.52 -3.39 3.22
C SER A 116 7.16 -4.79 3.21
N GLN A 117 8.34 -4.91 2.58
CA GLN A 117 9.06 -6.18 2.55
C GLN A 117 9.44 -6.63 3.97
N GLY A 118 9.20 -7.90 4.28
CA GLY A 118 9.60 -8.50 5.56
C GLY A 118 11.11 -8.64 5.67
N LYS A 119 11.65 -8.32 6.84
CA LYS A 119 13.08 -8.42 7.18
C LYS A 119 13.36 -9.42 8.31
N GLY A 120 12.34 -10.17 8.75
CA GLY A 120 12.40 -11.14 9.84
C GLY A 120 12.61 -10.50 11.22
N PHE A 121 13.04 -11.30 12.20
CA PHE A 121 13.49 -10.78 13.49
C PHE A 121 14.79 -10.00 13.29
N SER A 122 14.77 -8.70 13.61
CA SER A 122 15.88 -7.79 13.40
C SER A 122 16.32 -7.17 14.73
N GLY A 123 17.64 -7.13 14.94
CA GLY A 123 18.25 -6.44 16.08
C GLY A 123 18.06 -4.91 16.03
N VAL A 124 18.37 -4.23 17.13
CA VAL A 124 18.12 -2.79 17.29
C VAL A 124 18.85 -1.90 16.29
N ILE A 125 20.07 -2.29 15.87
CA ILE A 125 20.85 -1.56 14.88
C ILE A 125 20.09 -1.52 13.54
N LYS A 126 19.66 -2.68 13.02
CA LYS A 126 18.94 -2.77 11.74
C LYS A 126 17.52 -2.21 11.81
N ARG A 127 16.83 -2.38 12.95
CA ARG A 127 15.42 -2.01 13.10
C ARG A 127 15.22 -0.53 13.41
N HIS A 128 16.12 0.06 14.20
CA HIS A 128 15.98 1.41 14.78
C HIS A 128 17.19 2.32 14.55
N ASN A 129 18.18 1.89 13.75
CA ASN A 129 19.41 2.64 13.46
C ASN A 129 20.22 3.01 14.72
N PHE A 130 20.27 2.12 15.71
CA PHE A 130 21.17 2.30 16.86
C PHE A 130 22.64 2.18 16.42
N SER A 131 23.55 2.89 17.09
CA SER A 131 24.99 2.69 16.95
C SER A 131 25.43 1.36 17.57
N SER A 132 26.55 0.80 17.10
CA SER A 132 27.23 -0.29 17.78
C SER A 132 28.10 0.23 18.93
N ASN A 133 28.45 -0.65 19.86
CA ASN A 133 29.53 -0.39 20.81
C ASN A 133 30.89 -0.50 20.09
N ARG A 134 31.97 -0.11 20.78
CA ARG A 134 33.34 -0.24 20.25
C ARG A 134 33.62 -1.69 19.87
N GLU A 135 34.25 -1.90 18.72
CA GLU A 135 34.60 -3.25 18.26
C GLU A 135 35.85 -3.80 18.94
N SER A 136 36.80 -2.92 19.30
CA SER A 136 38.04 -3.24 20.00
C SER A 136 38.15 -2.50 21.35
N HIS A 137 39.33 -2.53 21.99
CA HIS A 137 39.62 -1.94 23.29
C HIS A 137 38.79 -2.52 24.46
N GLY A 138 38.77 -3.86 24.57
CA GLY A 138 38.25 -4.57 25.74
C GLY A 138 36.75 -4.88 25.72
N ASN A 139 36.05 -4.62 24.61
CA ASN A 139 34.68 -5.13 24.47
C ASN A 139 34.69 -6.66 24.31
N SER A 140 33.92 -7.36 25.14
CA SER A 140 33.87 -8.82 25.16
C SER A 140 32.85 -9.39 24.17
N VAL A 141 31.56 -9.06 24.31
CA VAL A 141 30.46 -9.65 23.53
C VAL A 141 29.36 -8.66 23.15
N THR A 142 29.53 -7.37 23.46
CA THR A 142 28.41 -6.39 23.42
C THR A 142 28.43 -5.49 22.19
N THR A 143 29.23 -5.78 21.17
CA THR A 143 29.41 -4.93 19.97
C THR A 143 28.09 -4.52 19.34
N ARG A 144 27.10 -5.43 19.30
CA ARG A 144 25.77 -5.18 18.71
C ARG A 144 24.63 -5.18 19.74
N ALA A 145 24.95 -5.07 21.03
CA ALA A 145 23.97 -5.02 22.11
C ALA A 145 23.24 -3.66 22.14
N PRO A 146 22.02 -3.58 22.67
CA PRO A 146 21.23 -2.35 22.71
C PRO A 146 21.68 -1.32 23.75
N GLY A 147 22.63 -1.67 24.63
CA GLY A 147 22.98 -0.85 25.78
C GLY A 147 21.88 -0.85 26.85
N SER A 148 21.80 0.21 27.65
CA SER A 148 20.82 0.32 28.73
C SER A 148 19.38 0.41 28.24
N ILE A 149 18.49 -0.38 28.86
CA ILE A 149 17.07 -0.45 28.52
C ILE A 149 16.17 0.39 29.43
N GLY A 150 16.68 0.91 30.55
CA GLY A 150 15.92 1.67 31.56
C GLY A 150 16.80 2.28 32.66
N GLN A 151 16.18 2.96 33.61
CA GLN A 151 16.82 3.40 34.86
C GLN A 151 16.74 2.27 35.91
N ALA A 152 17.41 2.45 37.05
CA ALA A 152 17.40 1.49 38.17
C ALA A 152 16.11 1.57 39.00
N GLN A 153 16.18 2.04 40.25
CA GLN A 153 15.07 1.96 41.22
C GLN A 153 13.83 2.74 40.79
N ASP A 154 14.01 3.97 40.31
CA ASP A 154 12.93 4.81 39.82
C ASP A 154 13.11 5.02 38.30
N PRO A 155 12.24 4.46 37.44
CA PRO A 155 10.89 3.95 37.68
C PRO A 155 10.77 2.43 37.92
N GLY A 156 11.87 1.70 38.06
CA GLY A 156 11.85 0.26 38.39
C GLY A 156 11.28 -0.64 37.30
N ARG A 157 11.10 -0.13 36.07
CA ARG A 157 10.53 -0.85 34.93
C ARG A 157 10.99 -0.28 33.58
N VAL A 158 10.84 -1.08 32.53
CA VAL A 158 11.01 -0.61 31.15
C VAL A 158 9.71 0.04 30.69
N PHE A 159 9.79 1.27 30.16
CA PHE A 159 8.62 1.98 29.64
C PHE A 159 8.04 1.31 28.39
N PRO A 160 6.69 1.31 28.22
CA PRO A 160 6.05 0.91 26.97
C PRO A 160 6.58 1.72 25.78
N GLY A 161 6.74 1.07 24.63
CA GLY A 161 7.26 1.71 23.41
C GLY A 161 8.79 1.84 23.37
N LYS A 162 9.54 1.35 24.37
CA LYS A 162 11.01 1.27 24.31
C LYS A 162 11.44 0.50 23.06
N ARG A 163 12.32 1.12 22.26
CA ARG A 163 12.85 0.53 21.03
C ARG A 163 13.75 -0.67 21.35
N MET A 164 13.32 -1.86 20.93
CA MET A 164 14.04 -3.13 21.12
C MET A 164 14.10 -3.94 19.82
N ALA A 165 14.80 -5.07 19.84
CA ALA A 165 14.78 -6.04 18.74
C ALA A 165 13.37 -6.59 18.51
N GLY A 166 13.10 -7.12 17.32
CA GLY A 166 11.79 -7.69 17.00
C GLY A 166 11.56 -7.87 15.50
N GLN A 167 10.37 -8.35 15.16
CA GLN A 167 9.94 -8.44 13.76
C GLN A 167 10.01 -7.05 13.09
N TYR A 168 10.62 -6.99 11.91
CA TYR A 168 10.77 -5.79 11.11
C TYR A 168 10.27 -6.00 9.69
N GLY A 169 9.56 -5.01 9.14
CA GLY A 169 8.89 -5.13 7.84
C GLY A 169 7.56 -5.89 7.93
N ASN A 170 7.01 -6.29 6.78
CA ASN A 170 5.67 -6.91 6.68
C ASN A 170 4.54 -6.08 7.33
N VAL A 171 4.74 -4.76 7.40
CA VAL A 171 3.76 -3.80 7.91
C VAL A 171 3.23 -2.94 6.78
N LYS A 172 1.97 -2.53 6.90
CA LYS A 172 1.33 -1.59 5.97
C LYS A 172 2.02 -0.23 6.07
N ARG A 173 2.44 0.31 4.92
CA ARG A 173 3.06 1.63 4.80
C ARG A 173 2.45 2.38 3.62
N THR A 174 2.37 3.70 3.76
CA THR A 174 1.95 4.61 2.69
C THR A 174 3.12 5.52 2.38
N VAL A 175 3.47 5.63 1.11
CA VAL A 175 4.36 6.68 0.60
C VAL A 175 3.45 7.72 -0.04
N GLN A 176 3.64 8.98 0.35
CA GLN A 176 2.74 10.07 -0.01
C GLN A 176 3.33 10.92 -1.13
N SER A 177 2.46 11.64 -1.84
CA SER A 177 2.84 12.67 -2.82
C SER A 177 3.80 12.16 -3.91
N LEU A 178 3.52 10.96 -4.44
CA LEU A 178 4.25 10.44 -5.60
C LEU A 178 3.59 10.95 -6.88
N GLU A 179 4.39 11.37 -7.84
CA GLU A 179 3.92 11.88 -9.13
C GLU A 179 3.63 10.74 -10.12
N ILE A 180 2.51 10.83 -10.84
CA ILE A 180 2.24 9.95 -11.99
C ILE A 180 2.98 10.49 -13.20
N VAL A 181 3.94 9.72 -13.70
CA VAL A 181 4.79 10.13 -14.85
C VAL A 181 4.14 9.75 -16.17
N ARG A 182 3.47 8.59 -16.22
CA ARG A 182 2.83 8.09 -17.44
C ARG A 182 1.69 7.14 -17.10
N ILE A 183 0.65 7.16 -17.92
CA ILE A 183 -0.47 6.24 -17.88
C ILE A 183 -0.51 5.51 -19.23
N ASP A 184 -0.66 4.19 -19.20
CA ASP A 184 -0.86 3.33 -20.37
C ASP A 184 -2.23 2.68 -20.23
N THR A 185 -3.21 3.21 -20.96
CA THR A 185 -4.61 2.78 -20.89
C THR A 185 -4.82 1.41 -21.53
N GLU A 186 -4.13 1.12 -22.64
CA GLU A 186 -4.21 -0.15 -23.37
C GLU A 186 -3.76 -1.34 -22.51
N ARG A 187 -2.68 -1.15 -21.74
CA ARG A 187 -2.12 -2.19 -20.86
C ARG A 187 -2.57 -2.06 -19.41
N HIS A 188 -3.39 -1.07 -19.10
CA HIS A 188 -3.82 -0.72 -17.74
C HIS A 188 -2.65 -0.51 -16.76
N LEU A 189 -1.56 0.10 -17.22
CA LEU A 189 -0.37 0.35 -16.41
C LEU A 189 -0.32 1.80 -15.92
N LEU A 190 0.11 1.95 -14.67
CA LEU A 190 0.37 3.23 -14.03
C LEU A 190 1.86 3.32 -13.66
N LEU A 191 2.54 4.34 -14.18
CA LEU A 191 3.96 4.57 -13.90
C LEU A 191 4.08 5.71 -12.88
N VAL A 192 4.50 5.35 -11.67
CA VAL A 192 4.63 6.28 -10.55
C VAL A 192 6.10 6.58 -10.30
N LYS A 193 6.46 7.86 -10.14
CA LYS A 193 7.81 8.32 -9.83
C LYS A 193 8.29 7.75 -8.49
N GLY A 194 9.48 7.17 -8.48
CA GLY A 194 10.12 6.67 -7.27
C GLY A 194 9.67 5.26 -6.86
N ALA A 195 9.84 4.96 -5.57
CA ALA A 195 9.70 3.62 -5.02
C ALA A 195 8.38 3.44 -4.23
N VAL A 196 7.68 2.34 -4.51
CA VAL A 196 6.45 1.94 -3.81
C VAL A 196 6.73 0.83 -2.79
N PRO A 197 6.06 0.81 -1.61
CA PRO A 197 6.23 -0.25 -0.61
C PRO A 197 5.88 -1.64 -1.13
N GLY A 198 6.73 -2.62 -0.80
CA GLY A 198 6.47 -4.04 -1.06
C GLY A 198 7.36 -4.67 -2.13
N ALA A 199 7.24 -6.00 -2.25
CA ALA A 199 7.93 -6.80 -3.25
C ALA A 199 7.21 -6.76 -4.60
N LYS A 200 7.87 -7.21 -5.67
CA LYS A 200 7.22 -7.43 -6.97
C LYS A 200 6.11 -8.47 -6.79
N GLY A 201 4.97 -8.24 -7.42
CA GLY A 201 3.79 -9.08 -7.37
C GLY A 201 2.83 -8.80 -6.22
N ASN A 202 3.18 -7.94 -5.26
CA ASN A 202 2.28 -7.56 -4.17
C ASN A 202 1.21 -6.57 -4.63
N ASP A 203 0.04 -6.67 -4.00
CA ASP A 203 -1.02 -5.69 -4.20
C ASP A 203 -0.68 -4.36 -3.50
N VAL A 204 -0.99 -3.26 -4.17
CA VAL A 204 -0.81 -1.89 -3.70
C VAL A 204 -2.08 -1.10 -3.96
N VAL A 205 -2.38 -0.15 -3.09
CA VAL A 205 -3.56 0.71 -3.20
C VAL A 205 -3.07 2.11 -3.56
N VAL A 206 -3.56 2.63 -4.68
CA VAL A 206 -3.24 3.98 -5.16
C VAL A 206 -4.44 4.87 -4.93
N ARG A 207 -4.22 6.04 -4.33
CA ARG A 207 -5.26 7.06 -4.07
C ARG A 207 -4.72 8.42 -4.45
N PRO A 208 -5.56 9.38 -4.85
CA PRO A 208 -5.12 10.77 -4.96
C PRO A 208 -4.51 11.27 -3.65
N ALA A 209 -3.44 12.05 -3.74
CA ALA A 209 -2.69 12.49 -2.56
C ALA A 209 -3.52 13.42 -1.70
N VAL A 210 -3.53 13.18 -0.39
CA VAL A 210 -4.30 14.00 0.57
C VAL A 210 -3.68 15.39 0.74
N LYS A 211 -2.37 15.52 0.52
CA LYS A 211 -1.60 16.76 0.76
C LYS A 211 -1.41 17.65 -0.48
N ALA A 212 -1.80 17.16 -1.66
CA ALA A 212 -1.57 17.85 -2.92
C ALA A 212 -2.65 18.90 -3.26
N GLY A 213 -3.64 19.07 -2.38
CA GLY A 213 -4.71 20.05 -2.52
C GLY A 213 -5.29 20.40 -1.16
N ALA A 214 -4.64 21.37 -0.51
CA ALA A 214 -5.28 22.41 0.31
C ALA A 214 -4.99 23.74 -0.38
#